data_AF-A0A2I4GKZ1-F1
#
_entry.id   AF-A0A2I4GKZ1-F1
#
_cell.length_a   1.000
_cell.length_b   1.000
_cell.length_c   1.000
_cell.angle_alpha   90.00
_cell.angle_beta   90.00
_cell.angle_gamma   90.00
#
_symmetry.space_group_name_H-M   'P 1'
#
loop_
_entity.id
_entity.type
_entity.pdbx_description
1 polymer ?
#
loop_
_entity_poly.entity_id
_entity_poly.type
_entity_poly.pdbx_seq_one_letter_code
_entity_poly.pdbx_strand_id
1 'polypeptide(L)'
;MASRAQIHTSNSALIAMIADEDTVVGFLLAGVGNVDLRRKANYLIVDSKTTIKQIEDAFKEFTTREDIAVMLISQYVANMIRFLVDSYNRPVPAILEIPSKDHPYDPTHD
;
A
#
# COMPACT_ATOMS: atom_id res chain seq x y z
N MET A 1 -21.64 0.48 21.50
CA MET A 1 -21.84 0.24 20.05
C MET A 1 -21.01 1.28 19.31
N ALA A 2 -19.85 0.89 18.76
CA ALA A 2 -19.02 1.82 18.01
C ALA A 2 -19.77 2.23 16.73
N SER A 3 -20.00 3.53 16.54
CA SER A 3 -20.50 4.08 15.29
C SER A 3 -19.55 3.65 14.18
N ARG A 4 -19.97 2.73 13.31
CA ARG A 4 -19.22 2.37 12.11
C ARG A 4 -19.21 3.62 11.24
N ALA A 5 -18.04 4.23 11.06
CA ALA A 5 -17.86 5.33 10.11
C ALA A 5 -18.41 4.89 8.75
N GLN A 6 -19.32 5.67 8.17
CA GLN A 6 -19.91 5.37 6.88
C GLN A 6 -18.82 5.53 5.82
N ILE A 7 -18.40 4.43 5.21
CA ILE A 7 -17.43 4.45 4.11
C ILE A 7 -18.16 4.93 2.86
N HIS A 8 -17.78 6.10 2.36
CA HIS A 8 -18.30 6.62 1.10
C HIS A 8 -17.78 5.75 -0.06
N THR A 9 -18.69 5.11 -0.78
CA THR A 9 -18.36 4.35 -1.99
C THR A 9 -18.21 5.32 -3.16
N SER A 10 -16.98 5.57 -3.60
CA SER A 10 -16.70 6.24 -4.86
C SER A 10 -16.53 5.19 -5.96
N ASN A 11 -17.18 5.39 -7.12
CA ASN A 11 -17.13 4.46 -8.27
C ASN A 11 -15.74 4.37 -8.95
N SER A 12 -14.72 5.04 -8.42
CA SER A 12 -13.42 5.23 -9.06
C SER A 12 -12.25 5.07 -8.08
N ALA A 13 -12.41 4.23 -7.06
CA ALA A 13 -11.36 4.04 -6.07
C ALA A 13 -10.20 3.20 -6.63
N LEU A 14 -8.97 3.68 -6.42
CA LEU A 14 -7.74 3.07 -6.85
C LEU A 14 -7.19 2.09 -5.80
N ILE A 15 -6.37 1.16 -6.27
CA ILE A 15 -5.51 0.34 -5.42
C ILE A 15 -4.10 0.93 -5.52
N ALA A 16 -3.44 1.16 -4.38
CA ALA A 16 -2.05 1.55 -4.34
C ALA A 16 -1.14 0.42 -3.87
N MET A 17 0.16 0.47 -4.19
CA MET A 17 1.09 -0.63 -3.92
C MET A 17 2.45 -0.17 -3.43
N ILE A 18 3.01 -0.87 -2.44
CA ILE A 18 4.41 -0.73 -2.02
C ILE A 18 5.01 -2.13 -1.94
N ALA A 19 5.76 -2.54 -2.96
CA ALA A 19 6.23 -3.91 -3.09
C ALA A 19 7.51 -4.02 -3.93
N ASP A 20 8.08 -5.21 -4.00
CA ASP A 20 9.19 -5.52 -4.91
C ASP A 20 8.79 -5.39 -6.39
N GLU A 21 9.80 -5.33 -7.27
CA GLU A 21 9.62 -5.13 -8.70
C GLU A 21 8.71 -6.19 -9.32
N ASP A 22 8.94 -7.47 -9.00
CA ASP A 22 8.17 -8.58 -9.56
C ASP A 22 6.68 -8.49 -9.18
N THR A 23 6.37 -8.15 -7.93
CA THR A 23 4.98 -7.97 -7.46
C THR A 23 4.33 -6.77 -8.15
N VAL A 24 5.01 -5.62 -8.17
CA VAL A 24 4.46 -4.41 -8.81
C VAL A 24 4.18 -4.66 -10.29
N VAL A 25 5.14 -5.22 -11.03
CA VAL A 25 4.98 -5.53 -12.46
C VAL A 25 3.78 -6.45 -12.69
N GLY A 26 3.59 -7.49 -11.87
CA GLY A 26 2.44 -8.39 -11.97
C GLY A 26 1.10 -7.67 -11.87
N PHE A 27 0.96 -6.74 -10.93
CA PHE A 27 -0.27 -5.95 -10.77
C PHE A 27 -0.42 -4.84 -11.81
N LEU A 28 0.67 -4.29 -12.34
CA LEU A 28 0.61 -3.36 -13.47
C LEU A 28 0.04 -4.06 -14.71
N LEU A 29 0.43 -5.32 -14.96
CA LEU A 29 -0.15 -6.15 -16.03
C LEU A 29 -1.65 -6.44 -15.81
N ALA A 30 -2.09 -6.51 -14.56
CA ALA A 30 -3.50 -6.65 -14.20
C ALA A 30 -4.31 -5.33 -14.33
N GLY A 31 -3.66 -4.22 -14.70
CA GLY A 31 -4.33 -2.93 -14.92
C GLY A 31 -4.53 -2.06 -13.68
N VAL A 32 -3.83 -2.35 -12.58
CA VAL A 32 -3.92 -1.58 -11.32
C VAL A 32 -3.17 -0.25 -11.38
N GLY A 33 -2.18 -0.13 -12.27
CA GLY A 33 -1.35 1.06 -12.38
C GLY A 33 -2.10 2.31 -12.83
N ASN A 34 -1.95 3.40 -12.09
CA ASN A 34 -2.46 4.72 -12.43
C ASN A 34 -1.38 5.78 -12.19
N VAL A 35 -1.21 6.68 -13.15
CA VAL A 35 -0.33 7.84 -13.05
C VAL A 35 -1.19 9.10 -13.15
N ASP A 36 -1.15 9.93 -12.12
CA ASP A 36 -1.96 11.15 -12.08
C ASP A 36 -1.43 12.25 -13.03
N LEU A 37 -2.15 13.36 -13.11
CA LEU A 37 -1.77 14.52 -13.94
C LEU A 37 -0.43 15.15 -13.52
N ARG A 38 0.03 14.90 -12.29
CA ARG A 38 1.30 15.37 -11.73
C ARG A 38 2.43 14.35 -11.92
N ARG A 39 2.18 13.28 -12.69
CA ARG A 39 3.08 12.16 -12.92
C ARG A 39 3.44 11.37 -11.67
N LYS A 40 2.56 11.35 -10.67
CA LYS A 40 2.69 10.51 -9.49
C LYS A 40 1.99 9.18 -9.72
N ALA A 41 2.73 8.11 -9.54
CA ALA A 41 2.20 6.75 -9.60
C ALA A 41 1.45 6.40 -8.30
N ASN A 42 0.51 5.47 -8.38
CA ASN A 42 -0.11 4.80 -7.23
C ASN A 42 0.73 3.59 -6.76
N TYR A 43 2.01 3.52 -7.07
CA TYR A 43 2.88 2.44 -6.62
C TYR A 43 4.30 2.93 -6.32
N LEU A 44 4.97 2.25 -5.40
CA LEU A 44 6.39 2.37 -5.13
C LEU A 44 7.03 0.99 -5.31
N ILE A 45 8.03 0.90 -6.19
CA ILE A 45 8.90 -0.27 -6.30
C ILE A 45 9.98 -0.16 -5.22
N VAL A 46 10.10 -1.18 -4.40
CA VAL A 46 11.08 -1.25 -3.31
C VAL A 46 12.23 -2.15 -3.74
N ASP A 47 13.43 -1.57 -3.80
CA ASP A 47 14.68 -2.25 -4.10
C ASP A 47 15.74 -2.00 -3.01
N SER A 48 16.96 -2.51 -3.20
CA SER A 48 18.08 -2.34 -2.27
C SER A 48 18.58 -0.90 -2.11
N LYS A 49 18.15 0.02 -3.00
CA LYS A 49 18.50 1.44 -2.96
C LYS A 49 17.40 2.27 -2.31
N THR A 50 16.22 1.69 -2.11
CA THR A 50 15.06 2.35 -1.54
C THR A 50 15.26 2.51 -0.03
N THR A 51 15.28 3.76 0.42
CA THR A 51 15.46 4.07 1.83
C THR A 51 14.18 3.88 2.62
N ILE A 52 14.31 3.57 3.93
CA ILE A 52 13.16 3.49 4.85
C ILE A 52 12.32 4.76 4.78
N LYS A 53 12.96 5.93 4.74
CA LYS A 53 12.28 7.22 4.62
C LYS A 53 11.38 7.31 3.38
N GLN A 54 11.84 6.81 2.22
CA GLN A 54 11.01 6.80 1.00
C GLN A 54 9.78 5.90 1.16
N ILE A 55 9.92 4.77 1.84
CA ILE A 55 8.81 3.86 2.15
C ILE A 55 7.81 4.55 3.09
N GLU A 56 8.29 5.21 4.14
CA GLU A 56 7.44 5.98 5.06
C GLU A 56 6.69 7.11 4.35
N ASP A 57 7.38 7.87 3.51
CA ASP A 57 6.81 9.00 2.79
C ASP A 57 5.74 8.50 1.80
N ALA A 58 5.99 7.40 1.08
CA ALA A 58 5.00 6.79 0.19
C ALA A 58 3.80 6.22 0.95
N PHE A 59 4.01 5.54 2.08
CA PHE A 59 2.94 5.03 2.94
C PHE A 59 2.04 6.17 3.43
N LYS A 60 2.62 7.27 3.93
CA LYS A 60 1.88 8.47 4.35
C LYS A 60 1.13 9.12 3.18
N GLU A 61 1.76 9.20 2.02
CA GLU A 61 1.11 9.75 0.82
C GLU A 61 -0.09 8.89 0.38
N PHE A 62 0.07 7.58 0.24
CA PHE A 62 -1.00 6.70 -0.22
C PHE A 62 -2.14 6.58 0.80
N THR A 63 -1.84 6.61 2.09
CA THR A 63 -2.88 6.59 3.11
C THR A 63 -3.65 7.91 3.23
N THR A 64 -3.10 9.05 2.82
CA THR A 64 -3.76 10.36 2.90
C THR A 64 -4.62 10.69 1.67
N ARG A 65 -4.44 9.97 0.58
CA ARG A 65 -5.20 10.11 -0.65
C ARG A 65 -6.62 9.55 -0.51
N GLU A 66 -7.62 10.37 -0.85
CA GLU A 66 -9.04 9.99 -0.79
C GLU A 66 -9.50 9.11 -1.96
N ASP A 67 -8.71 9.06 -3.04
CA ASP A 67 -8.97 8.25 -4.23
C ASP A 67 -8.41 6.83 -4.15
N ILE A 68 -7.77 6.44 -3.02
CA ILE A 68 -7.27 5.08 -2.79
C ILE A 68 -8.19 4.37 -1.80
N ALA A 69 -8.77 3.24 -2.21
CA ALA A 69 -9.57 2.39 -1.31
C ALA A 69 -8.76 1.27 -0.65
N VAL A 70 -7.73 0.76 -1.33
CA VAL A 70 -6.92 -0.37 -0.86
C VAL A 70 -5.46 -0.03 -1.10
N MET A 71 -4.60 -0.31 -0.12
CA MET A 71 -3.16 -0.24 -0.25
C MET A 71 -2.58 -1.64 0.01
N LEU A 72 -1.96 -2.21 -1.02
CA LEU A 72 -1.19 -3.44 -0.91
C LEU A 72 0.24 -3.11 -0.51
N ILE A 73 0.78 -3.84 0.45
CA ILE A 73 2.18 -3.71 0.86
C ILE A 73 2.78 -5.10 1.01
N SER A 74 3.98 -5.33 0.52
CA SER A 74 4.66 -6.61 0.80
C SER A 74 4.93 -6.71 2.31
N GLN A 75 4.62 -7.85 2.94
CA GLN A 75 4.76 -8.03 4.39
C GLN A 75 6.19 -7.69 4.89
N TYR A 76 7.22 -8.08 4.12
CA TYR A 76 8.60 -7.74 4.47
C TYR A 76 8.87 -6.22 4.48
N VAL A 77 8.21 -5.46 3.61
CA VAL A 77 8.30 -3.98 3.57
C VAL A 77 7.50 -3.38 4.72
N ALA A 78 6.31 -3.91 5.01
CA ALA A 78 5.50 -3.50 6.15
C ALA A 78 6.28 -3.63 7.46
N ASN A 79 7.04 -4.73 7.63
CA ASN A 79 7.92 -4.94 8.77
C ASN A 79 9.00 -3.84 8.95
N MET A 80 9.48 -3.22 7.86
CA MET A 80 10.46 -2.12 7.94
C MET A 80 9.87 -0.84 8.55
N ILE A 81 8.56 -0.66 8.43
CA ILE A 81 7.82 0.51 8.92
C ILE A 81 6.68 0.12 9.86
N ARG A 82 6.80 -1.01 10.57
CA ARG A 82 5.74 -1.63 11.39
C ARG A 82 5.04 -0.63 12.31
N PHE A 83 5.83 0.24 12.96
CA PHE A 83 5.30 1.33 13.79
C PHE A 83 4.30 2.24 13.07
N LEU A 84 4.54 2.60 11.81
CA LEU A 84 3.62 3.41 11.03
C LEU A 84 2.36 2.64 10.62
N VAL A 85 2.51 1.37 10.24
CA VAL A 85 1.40 0.49 9.88
C VAL A 85 0.47 0.30 11.07
N ASP A 86 1.00 -0.04 12.24
CA ASP A 86 0.21 -0.26 13.47
C ASP A 86 -0.43 1.03 13.99
N SER A 87 0.18 2.20 13.73
CA SER A 87 -0.38 3.50 14.11
C SER A 87 -1.56 3.93 13.22
N TYR A 88 -1.75 3.29 12.06
CA TYR A 88 -2.79 3.63 11.11
C TYR A 88 -4.14 3.05 11.53
N ASN A 89 -5.03 3.93 12.01
CA ASN A 89 -6.34 3.54 12.55
C ASN A 89 -7.53 3.96 11.69
N ARG A 90 -7.28 4.51 10.49
CA ARG A 90 -8.36 4.90 9.58
C ARG A 90 -8.87 3.66 8.84
N PRO A 91 -10.19 3.55 8.58
CA PRO A 91 -10.74 2.38 7.88
C PRO A 91 -10.44 2.37 6.37
N VAL A 92 -10.09 3.53 5.78
CA VAL A 92 -9.85 3.70 4.34
C VAL A 92 -8.63 4.61 4.12
N PRO A 93 -7.66 4.20 3.27
CA PRO A 93 -7.59 2.90 2.59
C PRO A 93 -7.41 1.69 3.51
N ALA A 94 -7.95 0.54 3.11
CA ALA A 94 -7.67 -0.73 3.74
C ALA A 94 -6.22 -1.16 3.42
N ILE A 95 -5.45 -1.52 4.44
CA ILE A 95 -4.06 -1.97 4.29
C ILE A 95 -4.05 -3.50 4.26
N LEU A 96 -3.50 -4.08 3.21
CA LEU A 96 -3.35 -5.53 3.06
C LEU A 96 -1.89 -5.88 2.86
N GLU A 97 -1.37 -6.73 3.75
CA GLU A 97 -0.03 -7.30 3.64
C GLU A 97 -0.06 -8.52 2.73
N ILE A 98 0.82 -8.56 1.73
CA ILE A 98 0.91 -9.65 0.75
C ILE A 98 2.29 -10.30 0.78
N PRO A 99 2.39 -11.61 0.47
CA PRO A 99 3.68 -12.24 0.22
C PRO A 99 4.37 -11.59 -0.99
N SER A 100 5.68 -11.80 -1.06
CA SER A 100 6.49 -11.49 -2.24
C SER A 100 7.13 -12.77 -2.76
N LYS A 101 7.69 -12.74 -3.96
CA LYS A 101 8.30 -13.92 -4.60
C LYS A 101 9.39 -14.56 -3.74
N ASP A 102 10.25 -13.73 -3.15
CA ASP A 102 11.40 -14.18 -2.34
C ASP A 102 11.08 -14.22 -0.84
N HIS A 103 9.98 -13.58 -0.42
CA HIS A 103 9.57 -13.45 0.98
C HIS A 103 8.17 -14.04 1.17
N PRO A 104 8.05 -15.34 1.54
CA PRO A 104 6.76 -15.94 1.82
C PRO A 104 6.08 -15.25 3.00
N TYR A 105 4.76 -15.29 3.01
CA TYR A 105 3.96 -14.70 4.08
C TYR A 105 4.09 -15.50 5.38
N ASP A 106 4.34 -14.79 6.48
CA ASP A 106 4.43 -15.31 7.84
C ASP A 106 3.23 -14.81 8.67
N PRO A 107 2.28 -15.70 9.03
CA PRO A 107 1.08 -15.31 9.81
C PRO A 107 1.36 -14.81 11.22
N THR A 108 2.59 -14.97 11.74
CA THR A 108 2.94 -14.54 13.10
C THR A 108 3.24 -13.04 13.22
N HIS A 109 3.39 -12.36 12.09
CA HIS A 109 3.70 -10.93 12.00
C HIS A 109 2.47 -10.05 11.71
N ASP A 110 1.27 -10.64 11.70
CA ASP A 110 -0.02 -9.98 11.55
C ASP A 110 -0.67 -9.62 12.89
#